data_AF-A0AAX6MWE0-F1
#
_entry.id   AF-A0AAX6MWE0-F1
#
_cell.length_a   1.000
_cell.length_b   1.000
_cell.length_c   1.000
_cell.angle_alpha   90.00
_cell.angle_beta   90.00
_cell.angle_gamma   90.00
#
_symmetry.space_group_name_H-M   'P 1'
#
loop_
_entity.id
_entity.type
_entity.pdbx_description
1 polymer ?
#
loop_
_entity_poly.entity_id
_entity_poly.type
_entity_poly.pdbx_seq_one_letter_code
_entity_poly.pdbx_strand_id
1 'polypeptide(L)'
;MSEKKDIPGSESVASETERGIGLVLPEKRKNILGGLLDRRNDLNELGRDMLQQSLQYDRAQLEADAIKVRWKLDLLVLPMRVAIGKLVGGMLFVWGAVCMLQAAVFNFSGFFAVRFFLGMLEGCISPAWVILTSMLWTRQEQSLRSSIWLCTNGVSNILGALLAYASGMAEGLAIAQWKLIFLIVGALTFVWGFVILLYLPDGPHNAKMLTEYERAVAVWRVSNNQIGLKDATFRPYQVKEALLDGKCYLMWLTSIGLGILNGAITTFMSAIIKGFNFDALRTSLLQMPGGAVQVVACVLLGLFSQLPNMVGVAIILGCLPGIAGLVGILTIDIEHRYALVAMCWLLNFIGSPIVLNWTIPGLNVAGHTKRSTVIGIYFVCFVVGK
;
A
#
# COMPACT_ATOMS: atom_id res chain seq x y z
N MET A 1 -56.32 -29.36 -13.59
CA MET A 1 -54.90 -29.17 -13.96
C MET A 1 -54.30 -28.18 -12.96
N SER A 2 -53.45 -28.67 -12.03
CA SER A 2 -52.45 -27.92 -11.18
C SER A 2 -52.97 -26.83 -10.21
N GLU A 3 -52.51 -26.57 -8.98
CA GLU A 3 -51.59 -27.13 -7.94
C GLU A 3 -51.59 -26.14 -6.73
N LYS A 4 -51.12 -26.55 -5.53
CA LYS A 4 -50.69 -25.77 -4.32
C LYS A 4 -51.77 -25.08 -3.44
N LYS A 5 -51.59 -24.83 -2.12
CA LYS A 5 -50.74 -25.32 -0.99
C LYS A 5 -51.13 -24.41 0.20
N ASP A 6 -51.44 -24.94 1.38
CA ASP A 6 -51.40 -24.18 2.66
C ASP A 6 -51.26 -25.12 3.87
N ILE A 7 -50.52 -24.65 4.89
CA ILE A 7 -50.13 -25.26 6.18
C ILE A 7 -51.06 -24.59 7.24
N PRO A 8 -51.56 -25.19 8.37
CA PRO A 8 -50.75 -25.74 9.47
C PRO A 8 -51.40 -26.84 10.36
N GLY A 9 -50.62 -27.40 11.31
CA GLY A 9 -51.18 -28.20 12.41
C GLY A 9 -50.18 -29.15 13.08
N SER A 10 -49.47 -28.65 14.07
CA SER A 10 -48.69 -29.39 15.06
C SER A 10 -49.59 -30.16 16.03
N GLU A 11 -49.40 -31.46 16.19
CA GLU A 11 -49.54 -32.25 17.43
C GLU A 11 -49.46 -33.75 17.09
N SER A 12 -49.05 -34.57 18.07
CA SER A 12 -49.09 -36.06 18.05
C SER A 12 -47.90 -36.85 17.44
N VAL A 13 -46.69 -36.71 17.97
CA VAL A 13 -45.69 -37.82 17.88
C VAL A 13 -44.91 -38.03 19.19
N ALA A 14 -45.42 -37.57 20.33
CA ALA A 14 -44.75 -37.72 21.63
C ALA A 14 -45.41 -38.78 22.54
N SER A 15 -45.94 -39.88 21.97
CA SER A 15 -46.66 -40.91 22.76
C SER A 15 -46.16 -42.34 22.57
N GLU A 16 -44.96 -42.57 22.03
CA GLU A 16 -44.50 -43.93 21.73
C GLU A 16 -43.09 -44.33 22.19
N THR A 17 -42.46 -43.59 23.11
CA THR A 17 -41.11 -43.98 23.59
C THR A 17 -40.92 -43.98 25.11
N GLU A 18 -41.98 -44.19 25.88
CA GLU A 18 -41.89 -44.41 27.34
C GLU A 18 -42.39 -45.80 27.77
N ARG A 19 -41.91 -46.86 27.10
CA ARG A 19 -41.92 -48.21 27.67
C ARG A 19 -40.62 -48.92 27.36
N GLY A 20 -39.78 -49.05 28.38
CA GLY A 20 -38.72 -50.04 28.42
C GLY A 20 -37.37 -49.46 28.84
N ILE A 21 -36.84 -50.06 29.90
CA ILE A 21 -35.44 -50.01 30.34
C ILE A 21 -35.12 -48.85 31.29
N GLY A 22 -35.33 -49.14 32.59
CA GLY A 22 -34.68 -48.40 33.66
C GLY A 22 -33.16 -48.55 33.54
N LEU A 23 -32.49 -47.42 33.34
CA LEU A 23 -31.06 -47.27 33.50
C LEU A 23 -30.83 -46.08 34.44
N VAL A 24 -30.52 -46.40 35.69
CA VAL A 24 -30.15 -45.46 36.73
C VAL A 24 -28.87 -44.74 36.30
N LEU A 25 -29.00 -43.49 35.87
CA LEU A 25 -27.86 -42.61 35.59
C LEU A 25 -27.44 -41.88 36.88
N PRO A 26 -26.12 -41.79 37.17
CA PRO A 26 -25.61 -41.21 38.42
C PRO A 26 -25.97 -39.72 38.58
N GLU A 27 -26.35 -39.30 39.80
CA GLU A 27 -26.85 -37.96 40.15
C GLU A 27 -26.02 -36.78 39.62
N LYS A 28 -24.72 -36.96 39.42
CA LYS A 28 -23.82 -35.93 38.85
C LYS A 28 -24.19 -35.49 37.42
N ARG A 29 -24.87 -36.31 36.61
CA ARG A 29 -25.31 -35.91 35.25
C ARG A 29 -26.63 -35.13 35.22
N LYS A 30 -27.50 -35.27 36.24
CA LYS A 30 -28.78 -34.52 36.32
C LYS A 30 -28.55 -33.03 36.57
N ASN A 31 -27.58 -32.67 37.42
CA ASN A 31 -27.27 -31.26 37.73
C ASN A 31 -26.67 -30.49 36.55
N ILE A 32 -25.90 -31.17 35.68
CA ILE A 32 -25.31 -30.56 34.48
C ILE A 32 -26.38 -30.35 33.40
N LEU A 33 -27.28 -31.32 33.22
CA LEU A 33 -28.39 -31.18 32.27
C LEU A 33 -29.40 -30.10 32.72
N GLY A 34 -29.67 -30.01 34.02
CA GLY A 34 -30.49 -28.94 34.61
C GLY A 34 -29.90 -27.55 34.38
N GLY A 35 -28.60 -27.36 34.64
CA GLY A 35 -27.91 -26.08 34.40
C GLY A 35 -27.76 -25.70 32.92
N LEU A 36 -27.73 -26.70 32.01
CA LEU A 36 -27.75 -26.46 30.56
C LEU A 36 -29.16 -26.10 30.04
N LEU A 37 -30.21 -26.64 30.66
CA LEU A 37 -31.60 -26.29 30.35
C LEU A 37 -31.95 -24.89 30.88
N ASP A 38 -31.45 -24.51 32.06
CA ASP A 38 -31.62 -23.15 32.61
C ASP A 38 -30.94 -22.09 31.72
N ARG A 39 -29.68 -22.34 31.31
CA ARG A 39 -28.99 -21.45 30.35
C ARG A 39 -29.69 -21.32 29.01
N ARG A 40 -30.39 -22.37 28.56
CA ARG A 40 -31.17 -22.35 27.31
C ARG A 40 -32.44 -21.52 27.47
N ASN A 41 -33.06 -21.52 28.64
CA ASN A 41 -34.20 -20.66 28.95
C ASN A 41 -33.79 -19.20 29.11
N ASP A 42 -32.67 -18.90 29.77
CA ASP A 42 -32.09 -17.55 29.87
C ASP A 42 -31.78 -16.94 28.50
N LEU A 43 -31.21 -17.72 27.57
CA LEU A 43 -30.93 -17.26 26.20
C LEU A 43 -32.20 -16.97 25.40
N ASN A 44 -33.29 -17.68 25.69
CA ASN A 44 -34.60 -17.46 25.07
C ASN A 44 -35.35 -16.26 25.69
N GLU A 45 -35.10 -15.94 26.96
CA GLU A 45 -35.61 -14.71 27.61
C GLU A 45 -34.80 -13.50 27.15
N LEU A 46 -33.48 -13.57 27.15
CA LEU A 46 -32.61 -12.51 26.62
C LEU A 46 -32.90 -12.22 25.13
N GLY A 47 -33.16 -13.26 24.34
CA GLY A 47 -33.57 -13.12 22.94
C GLY A 47 -34.95 -12.45 22.79
N ARG A 48 -35.88 -12.71 23.74
CA ARG A 48 -37.21 -12.07 23.77
C ARG A 48 -37.13 -10.61 24.23
N ASP A 49 -36.29 -10.31 25.21
CA ASP A 49 -36.03 -8.93 25.66
C ASP A 49 -35.37 -8.10 24.56
N MET A 50 -34.39 -8.66 23.83
CA MET A 50 -33.79 -8.01 22.67
C MET A 50 -34.80 -7.77 21.54
N LEU A 51 -35.71 -8.73 21.30
CA LEU A 51 -36.81 -8.57 20.36
C LEU A 51 -37.80 -7.47 20.80
N GLN A 52 -38.20 -7.45 22.07
CA GLN A 52 -39.06 -6.39 22.62
C GLN A 52 -38.38 -5.02 22.58
N GLN A 53 -37.07 -4.96 22.84
CA GLN A 53 -36.28 -3.73 22.73
C GLN A 53 -36.14 -3.26 21.28
N SER A 54 -36.05 -4.17 20.31
CA SER A 54 -36.06 -3.81 18.88
C SER A 54 -37.44 -3.36 18.37
N LEU A 55 -38.53 -3.84 18.97
CA LEU A 55 -39.90 -3.43 18.65
C LEU A 55 -40.27 -2.04 19.19
N GLN A 56 -39.54 -1.52 20.17
CA GLN A 56 -39.73 -0.19 20.75
C GLN A 56 -39.05 0.96 19.97
N TYR A 57 -38.22 0.66 18.96
CA TYR A 57 -37.57 1.69 18.17
C TYR A 57 -38.53 2.28 17.11
N ASP A 58 -38.70 3.60 17.14
CA ASP A 58 -39.50 4.34 16.17
C ASP A 58 -38.89 4.20 14.75
N ARG A 59 -39.72 3.88 13.74
CA ARG A 59 -39.24 3.57 12.37
C ARG A 59 -38.43 4.71 11.76
N ALA A 60 -38.77 5.95 12.08
CA ALA A 60 -38.05 7.14 11.60
C ALA A 60 -36.61 7.23 12.16
N GLN A 61 -36.38 6.79 13.40
CA GLN A 61 -35.05 6.75 14.01
C GLN A 61 -34.21 5.60 13.43
N LEU A 62 -34.81 4.44 13.19
CA LEU A 62 -34.17 3.31 12.52
C LEU A 62 -33.73 3.67 11.09
N GLU A 63 -34.55 4.39 10.33
CA GLU A 63 -34.17 4.86 9.00
C GLU A 63 -33.04 5.89 9.05
N ALA A 64 -33.08 6.84 9.99
CA ALA A 64 -32.02 7.83 10.16
C ALA A 64 -30.68 7.18 10.56
N ASP A 65 -30.68 6.22 11.48
CA ASP A 65 -29.48 5.51 11.89
C ASP A 65 -29.02 4.49 10.86
N ALA A 66 -29.92 3.85 10.11
CA ALA A 66 -29.58 3.04 8.94
C ALA A 66 -28.94 3.89 7.84
N ILE A 67 -29.42 5.12 7.60
CA ILE A 67 -28.80 6.08 6.66
C ILE A 67 -27.43 6.51 7.18
N LYS A 68 -27.25 6.79 8.47
CA LYS A 68 -25.92 7.13 9.05
C LYS A 68 -24.95 5.94 8.98
N VAL A 69 -25.42 4.73 9.26
CA VAL A 69 -24.62 3.49 9.17
C VAL A 69 -24.29 3.19 7.71
N ARG A 70 -25.23 3.37 6.78
CA ARG A 70 -25.04 3.27 5.33
C ARG A 70 -24.03 4.30 4.82
N TRP A 71 -24.14 5.56 5.23
CA TRP A 71 -23.16 6.60 4.93
C TRP A 71 -21.79 6.29 5.51
N LYS A 72 -21.70 5.84 6.77
CA LYS A 72 -20.44 5.41 7.38
C LYS A 72 -19.84 4.20 6.65
N LEU A 73 -20.65 3.22 6.24
CA LEU A 73 -20.23 2.06 5.44
C LEU A 73 -19.80 2.47 4.04
N ASP A 74 -20.54 3.35 3.36
CA ASP A 74 -20.21 3.81 2.01
C ASP A 74 -18.92 4.66 2.03
N LEU A 75 -18.66 5.45 3.09
CA LEU A 75 -17.38 6.17 3.28
C LEU A 75 -16.21 5.22 3.61
N LEU A 76 -16.46 4.13 4.35
CA LEU A 76 -15.46 3.11 4.67
C LEU A 76 -15.17 2.19 3.46
N VAL A 77 -16.16 1.98 2.59
CA VAL A 77 -16.11 1.11 1.40
C VAL A 77 -15.76 1.90 0.13
N LEU A 78 -15.83 3.24 0.15
CA LEU A 78 -15.44 4.12 -0.96
C LEU A 78 -14.04 3.80 -1.52
N PRO A 79 -13.00 3.55 -0.69
CA PRO A 79 -11.69 3.11 -1.20
C PRO A 79 -11.69 1.71 -1.83
N MET A 80 -12.66 0.85 -1.49
CA MET A 80 -12.81 -0.49 -2.05
C MET A 80 -13.71 -0.55 -3.30
N ARG A 81 -14.62 0.43 -3.44
CA ARG A 81 -15.55 0.57 -4.59
C ARG A 81 -15.04 1.50 -5.68
N VAL A 82 -14.21 2.49 -5.35
CA VAL A 82 -13.61 3.34 -6.37
C VAL A 82 -12.56 2.53 -7.11
N ALA A 83 -12.77 2.50 -8.42
CA ALA A 83 -11.90 1.87 -9.38
C ALA A 83 -10.45 2.40 -9.17
N ILE A 84 -9.51 1.50 -8.87
CA ILE A 84 -8.18 1.84 -8.34
C ILE A 84 -7.42 2.81 -9.26
N GLY A 85 -7.61 2.69 -10.57
CA GLY A 85 -7.01 3.57 -11.56
C GLY A 85 -7.56 5.00 -11.48
N LYS A 86 -8.87 5.15 -11.30
CA LYS A 86 -9.50 6.47 -11.09
C LYS A 86 -9.06 7.13 -9.78
N LEU A 87 -8.89 6.33 -8.72
CA LEU A 87 -8.40 6.82 -7.43
C LEU A 87 -6.96 7.34 -7.55
N VAL A 88 -6.07 6.58 -8.19
CA VAL A 88 -4.68 6.98 -8.42
C VAL A 88 -4.60 8.24 -9.31
N GLY A 89 -5.37 8.30 -10.40
CA GLY A 89 -5.41 9.47 -11.29
C GLY A 89 -5.95 10.73 -10.59
N GLY A 90 -7.05 10.60 -9.85
CA GLY A 90 -7.61 11.70 -9.06
C GLY A 90 -6.66 12.20 -7.97
N MET A 91 -5.97 11.30 -7.28
CA MET A 91 -4.97 11.66 -6.28
C MET A 91 -3.78 12.40 -6.89
N LEU A 92 -3.25 11.94 -8.04
CA LEU A 92 -2.16 12.61 -8.75
C LEU A 92 -2.57 14.00 -9.26
N PHE A 93 -3.80 14.14 -9.74
CA PHE A 93 -4.35 15.42 -10.15
C PHE A 93 -4.40 16.43 -8.99
N VAL A 94 -4.94 16.02 -7.84
CA VAL A 94 -4.98 16.86 -6.63
C VAL A 94 -3.56 17.13 -6.11
N TRP A 95 -2.67 16.14 -6.14
CA TRP A 95 -1.27 16.29 -5.73
C TRP A 95 -0.55 17.35 -6.56
N GLY A 96 -0.69 17.32 -7.89
CA GLY A 96 -0.12 18.34 -8.77
C GLY A 96 -0.66 19.75 -8.50
N ALA A 97 -1.96 19.88 -8.21
CA ALA A 97 -2.57 21.15 -7.82
C ALA A 97 -2.01 21.69 -6.49
N VAL A 98 -1.88 20.82 -5.48
CA VAL A 98 -1.31 21.18 -4.18
C VAL A 98 0.18 21.53 -4.29
N CYS A 99 0.94 20.85 -5.16
CA CYS A 99 2.32 21.22 -5.49
C CYS A 99 2.43 22.64 -6.06
N MET A 100 1.52 23.04 -6.96
CA MET A 100 1.52 24.41 -7.50
C MET A 100 1.12 25.44 -6.43
N LEU A 101 0.18 25.10 -5.54
CA LEU A 101 -0.21 25.96 -4.41
C LEU A 101 0.97 26.26 -3.47
N GLN A 102 1.97 25.38 -3.39
CA GLN A 102 3.19 25.61 -2.62
C GLN A 102 3.92 26.90 -3.01
N ALA A 103 3.90 27.27 -4.30
CA ALA A 103 4.53 28.49 -4.81
C ALA A 103 3.77 29.76 -4.42
N ALA A 104 2.46 29.63 -4.17
CA ALA A 104 1.54 30.72 -3.79
C ALA A 104 1.48 30.98 -2.28
N VAL A 105 2.22 30.22 -1.47
CA VAL A 105 2.26 30.43 -0.01
C VAL A 105 3.17 31.59 0.35
N PHE A 106 2.66 32.47 1.23
CA PHE A 106 3.41 33.60 1.82
C PHE A 106 3.54 33.50 3.35
N ASN A 107 2.79 32.60 3.99
CA ASN A 107 2.71 32.47 5.45
C ASN A 107 3.27 31.13 5.93
N PHE A 108 3.93 31.12 7.10
CA PHE A 108 4.47 29.90 7.70
C PHE A 108 3.39 28.84 7.95
N SER A 109 2.24 29.23 8.52
CA SER A 109 1.12 28.31 8.74
C SER A 109 0.56 27.73 7.44
N GLY A 110 0.51 28.54 6.38
CA GLY A 110 0.09 28.08 5.05
C GLY A 110 1.07 27.07 4.45
N PHE A 111 2.37 27.23 4.73
CA PHE A 111 3.40 26.32 4.26
C PHE A 111 3.25 24.93 4.89
N PHE A 112 3.03 24.87 6.21
CA PHE A 112 2.78 23.61 6.91
C PHE A 112 1.46 22.96 6.48
N ALA A 113 0.41 23.74 6.25
CA ALA A 113 -0.87 23.22 5.75
C ALA A 113 -0.70 22.53 4.39
N VAL A 114 -0.03 23.17 3.43
CA VAL A 114 0.25 22.56 2.11
C VAL A 114 1.07 21.28 2.26
N ARG A 115 2.09 21.27 3.14
CA ARG A 115 2.90 20.07 3.39
C ARG A 115 2.12 18.92 4.00
N PHE A 116 1.19 19.22 4.91
CA PHE A 116 0.31 18.22 5.48
C PHE A 116 -0.55 17.54 4.42
N PHE A 117 -1.21 18.31 3.53
CA PHE A 117 -2.01 17.75 2.45
C PHE A 117 -1.16 16.98 1.44
N LEU A 118 0.05 17.46 1.14
CA LEU A 118 0.96 16.78 0.22
C LEU A 118 1.42 15.42 0.76
N GLY A 119 1.75 15.34 2.06
CA GLY A 119 2.07 14.08 2.73
C GLY A 119 0.89 13.11 2.80
N MET A 120 -0.33 13.62 3.06
CA MET A 120 -1.55 12.80 3.06
C MET A 120 -1.80 12.16 1.69
N LEU A 121 -1.54 12.88 0.60
CA LEU A 121 -1.70 12.37 -0.76
C LEU A 121 -0.59 11.38 -1.16
N GLU A 122 0.66 11.63 -0.74
CA GLU A 122 1.80 10.76 -1.03
C GLU A 122 1.65 9.36 -0.39
N GLY A 123 1.11 9.29 0.82
CA GLY A 123 1.00 8.04 1.58
C GLY A 123 0.18 6.95 0.89
N CYS A 124 -0.79 7.32 0.06
CA CYS A 124 -1.66 6.35 -0.63
C CYS A 124 -1.08 5.83 -1.96
N ILE A 125 -0.13 6.55 -2.57
CA ILE A 125 0.33 6.27 -3.94
C ILE A 125 1.19 5.00 -3.98
N SER A 126 2.16 4.87 -3.08
CA SER A 126 3.07 3.71 -3.00
C SER A 126 2.33 2.36 -2.87
N PRO A 127 1.42 2.17 -1.90
CA PRO A 127 0.66 0.93 -1.79
C PRO A 127 -0.28 0.72 -2.99
N ALA A 128 -0.85 1.78 -3.55
CA ALA A 128 -1.73 1.66 -4.73
C ALA A 128 -0.98 1.10 -5.94
N TRP A 129 0.27 1.54 -6.21
CA TRP A 129 1.10 0.98 -7.29
C TRP A 129 1.47 -0.49 -7.05
N VAL A 130 1.82 -0.86 -5.82
CA VAL A 130 2.11 -2.27 -5.48
C VAL A 130 0.86 -3.16 -5.66
N ILE A 131 -0.31 -2.66 -5.28
CA ILE A 131 -1.57 -3.39 -5.46
C ILE A 131 -1.90 -3.50 -6.96
N LEU A 132 -1.82 -2.39 -7.71
CA LEU A 132 -2.10 -2.37 -9.14
C LEU A 132 -1.18 -3.33 -9.91
N THR A 133 0.12 -3.32 -9.58
CA THR A 133 1.08 -4.25 -10.19
C THR A 133 0.79 -5.70 -9.85
N SER A 134 0.34 -5.96 -8.62
CA SER A 134 -0.05 -7.31 -8.22
C SER A 134 -1.30 -7.85 -8.91
N MET A 135 -2.17 -6.96 -9.40
CA MET A 135 -3.42 -7.30 -10.09
C MET A 135 -3.23 -7.52 -11.59
N LEU A 136 -2.27 -6.84 -12.22
CA LEU A 136 -2.05 -6.88 -13.67
C LEU A 136 -0.97 -7.91 -14.08
N TRP A 137 -0.03 -8.24 -13.21
CA TRP A 137 1.12 -9.10 -13.53
C TRP A 137 1.22 -10.37 -12.66
N THR A 138 1.88 -11.39 -13.22
CA THR A 138 2.12 -12.66 -12.52
C THR A 138 3.12 -12.50 -11.37
N ARG A 139 3.16 -13.45 -10.41
CA ARG A 139 4.06 -13.35 -9.24
C ARG A 139 5.53 -13.25 -9.64
N GLN A 140 5.93 -13.99 -10.67
CA GLN A 140 7.31 -13.96 -11.19
C GLN A 140 7.64 -12.64 -11.89
N GLU A 141 6.66 -12.00 -12.53
CA GLU A 141 6.86 -10.73 -13.24
C GLU A 141 6.80 -9.51 -12.32
N GLN A 142 6.12 -9.60 -11.17
CA GLN A 142 5.90 -8.49 -10.23
C GLN A 142 7.20 -7.81 -9.80
N SER A 143 8.27 -8.58 -9.57
CA SER A 143 9.57 -8.06 -9.12
C SER A 143 10.25 -7.19 -10.18
N LEU A 144 10.32 -7.67 -11.43
CA LEU A 144 10.89 -6.91 -12.55
C LEU A 144 10.07 -5.65 -12.82
N ARG A 145 8.73 -5.78 -12.89
CA ARG A 145 7.84 -4.65 -13.17
C ARG A 145 7.95 -3.59 -12.09
N SER A 146 8.08 -4.01 -10.83
CA SER A 146 8.29 -3.09 -9.73
C SER A 146 9.58 -2.31 -9.84
N SER A 147 10.65 -3.01 -10.19
CA SER A 147 11.96 -2.40 -10.39
C SER A 147 11.98 -1.41 -11.57
N ILE A 148 11.25 -1.70 -12.65
CA ILE A 148 11.11 -0.80 -13.80
C ILE A 148 10.38 0.49 -13.42
N TRP A 149 9.24 0.43 -12.73
CA TRP A 149 8.55 1.68 -12.42
C TRP A 149 9.30 2.50 -11.36
N LEU A 150 10.01 1.89 -10.41
CA LEU A 150 10.83 2.66 -9.46
C LEU A 150 12.13 3.20 -10.09
N CYS A 151 12.66 2.62 -11.16
CA CYS A 151 13.82 3.22 -11.83
C CYS A 151 13.50 4.66 -12.33
N THR A 152 12.22 4.96 -12.59
CA THR A 152 11.72 6.31 -12.87
C THR A 152 12.03 7.31 -11.74
N ASN A 153 12.21 6.87 -10.49
CA ASN A 153 12.68 7.73 -9.40
C ASN A 153 14.11 8.24 -9.66
N GLY A 154 15.00 7.38 -10.16
CA GLY A 154 16.35 7.78 -10.58
C GLY A 154 16.32 8.74 -11.78
N VAL A 155 15.42 8.51 -12.73
CA VAL A 155 15.17 9.46 -13.85
C VAL A 155 14.67 10.80 -13.31
N SER A 156 13.75 10.78 -12.34
CA SER A 156 13.24 11.99 -11.69
C SER A 156 14.35 12.72 -10.93
N ASN A 157 15.32 12.01 -10.35
CA ASN A 157 16.45 12.63 -9.68
C ASN A 157 17.35 13.36 -10.69
N ILE A 158 17.63 12.74 -11.85
CA ILE A 158 18.40 13.37 -12.94
C ILE A 158 17.68 14.63 -13.46
N LEU A 159 16.39 14.52 -13.77
CA LEU A 159 15.58 15.64 -14.27
C LEU A 159 15.42 16.74 -13.21
N GLY A 160 15.24 16.36 -11.94
CA GLY A 160 15.14 17.28 -10.82
C GLY A 160 16.42 18.07 -10.59
N ALA A 161 17.58 17.40 -10.65
CA ALA A 161 18.88 18.05 -10.61
C ALA A 161 19.11 19.00 -11.81
N LEU A 162 18.65 18.61 -13.00
CA LEU A 162 18.75 19.45 -14.20
C LEU A 162 17.89 20.71 -14.08
N LEU A 163 16.64 20.55 -13.61
CA LEU A 163 15.73 21.66 -13.37
C LEU A 163 16.27 22.59 -12.28
N ALA A 164 16.83 22.04 -11.20
CA ALA A 164 17.47 22.82 -10.15
C ALA A 164 18.64 23.66 -10.73
N TYR A 165 19.53 23.04 -11.51
CA TYR A 165 20.64 23.72 -12.17
C TYR A 165 20.16 24.81 -13.15
N ALA A 166 19.19 24.49 -14.02
CA ALA A 166 18.64 25.42 -14.99
C ALA A 166 17.93 26.62 -14.32
N SER A 167 17.18 26.38 -13.25
CA SER A 167 16.52 27.44 -12.49
C SER A 167 17.51 28.34 -11.74
N GLY A 168 18.67 27.81 -11.33
CA GLY A 168 19.72 28.56 -10.66
C GLY A 168 20.50 29.50 -11.59
N MET A 169 20.47 29.25 -12.90
CA MET A 169 21.08 30.10 -13.94
C MET A 169 20.12 31.20 -14.44
N ALA A 170 18.82 31.09 -14.14
CA ALA A 170 17.83 32.06 -14.57
C ALA A 170 17.89 33.33 -13.69
N GLU A 171 18.62 34.34 -14.15
CA GLU A 171 18.70 35.67 -13.53
C GLU A 171 17.66 36.61 -14.14
N GLY A 172 17.03 37.47 -13.32
CA GLY A 172 16.13 38.54 -13.78
C GLY A 172 14.62 38.22 -13.86
N LEU A 173 14.14 37.10 -13.31
CA LEU A 173 12.70 36.82 -13.25
C LEU A 173 12.02 37.46 -12.01
N ALA A 174 10.77 37.91 -12.19
CA ALA A 174 9.92 38.46 -11.13
C ALA A 174 9.52 37.43 -10.04
N ILE A 175 9.82 36.14 -10.24
CA ILE A 175 9.46 35.03 -9.36
C ILE A 175 10.74 34.38 -8.84
N ALA A 176 10.79 34.08 -7.53
CA ALA A 176 11.93 33.41 -6.92
C ALA A 176 12.21 32.04 -7.58
N GLN A 177 13.48 31.72 -7.80
CA GLN A 177 13.95 30.56 -8.57
C GLN A 177 13.37 29.22 -8.07
N TRP A 178 13.29 29.03 -6.74
CA TRP A 178 12.73 27.82 -6.15
C TRP A 178 11.23 27.64 -6.40
N LYS A 179 10.46 28.73 -6.57
CA LYS A 179 9.01 28.68 -6.87
C LYS A 179 8.74 28.18 -8.28
N LEU A 180 9.63 28.48 -9.23
CA LEU A 180 9.53 28.03 -10.62
C LEU A 180 9.58 26.50 -10.72
N ILE A 181 10.46 25.86 -9.94
CA ILE A 181 10.59 24.39 -9.92
C ILE A 181 9.26 23.76 -9.51
N PHE A 182 8.64 24.23 -8.42
CA PHE A 182 7.36 23.69 -7.95
C PHE A 182 6.21 23.92 -8.93
N LEU A 183 6.21 25.06 -9.64
CA LEU A 183 5.18 25.38 -10.63
C LEU A 183 5.31 24.48 -11.87
N ILE A 184 6.51 24.34 -12.43
CA ILE A 184 6.76 23.51 -13.61
C ILE A 184 6.47 22.03 -13.32
N VAL A 185 7.03 21.49 -12.23
CA VAL A 185 6.84 20.08 -11.85
C VAL A 185 5.38 19.83 -11.49
N GLY A 186 4.75 20.72 -10.72
CA GLY A 186 3.35 20.60 -10.34
C GLY A 186 2.41 20.63 -11.54
N ALA A 187 2.64 21.51 -12.52
CA ALA A 187 1.85 21.59 -13.75
C ALA A 187 1.98 20.33 -14.60
N LEU A 188 3.20 19.81 -14.77
CA LEU A 188 3.44 18.55 -15.50
C LEU A 188 2.71 17.39 -14.82
N THR A 189 2.78 17.28 -13.49
CA THR A 189 2.07 16.22 -12.76
C THR A 189 0.55 16.38 -12.82
N PHE A 190 0.05 17.61 -12.79
CA PHE A 190 -1.39 17.90 -12.91
C PHE A 190 -1.94 17.42 -14.26
N VAL A 191 -1.25 17.76 -15.36
CA VAL A 191 -1.61 17.29 -16.71
C VAL A 191 -1.51 15.76 -16.80
N TRP A 192 -0.45 15.18 -16.25
CA TRP A 192 -0.26 13.73 -16.27
C TRP A 192 -1.32 12.98 -15.45
N GLY A 193 -1.75 13.53 -14.31
CA GLY A 193 -2.85 12.99 -13.50
C GLY A 193 -4.17 12.92 -14.29
N PHE A 194 -4.44 13.93 -15.11
CA PHE A 194 -5.60 13.92 -16.01
C PHE A 194 -5.51 12.82 -17.09
N VAL A 195 -4.34 12.64 -17.69
CA VAL A 195 -4.10 11.55 -18.66
C VAL A 195 -4.30 10.18 -18.02
N ILE A 196 -3.76 9.98 -16.82
CA ILE A 196 -3.92 8.74 -16.04
C ILE A 196 -5.39 8.47 -15.74
N LEU A 197 -6.17 9.49 -15.39
CA LEU A 197 -7.60 9.34 -15.10
C LEU A 197 -8.39 8.81 -16.31
N LEU A 198 -7.98 9.16 -17.54
CA LEU A 198 -8.64 8.71 -18.77
C LEU A 198 -8.19 7.33 -19.25
N TYR A 199 -6.88 7.02 -19.11
CA TYR A 199 -6.25 5.86 -19.73
C TYR A 199 -5.93 4.71 -18.77
N LEU A 200 -5.73 4.96 -17.47
CA LEU A 200 -5.30 3.93 -16.52
C LEU A 200 -6.45 2.97 -16.21
N PRO A 201 -6.29 1.66 -16.47
CA PRO A 201 -7.35 0.70 -16.22
C PRO A 201 -7.40 0.24 -14.76
N ASP A 202 -8.61 -0.02 -14.27
CA ASP A 202 -8.85 -0.43 -12.88
C ASP A 202 -8.61 -1.92 -12.62
N GLY A 203 -8.28 -2.67 -13.67
CA GLY A 203 -7.99 -4.09 -13.64
C GLY A 203 -7.89 -4.67 -15.06
N PRO A 204 -7.50 -5.96 -15.18
CA PRO A 204 -7.28 -6.60 -16.49
C PRO A 204 -8.56 -6.65 -17.36
N HIS A 205 -9.75 -6.61 -16.75
CA HIS A 205 -11.04 -6.60 -17.44
C HIS A 205 -11.39 -5.25 -18.10
N ASN A 206 -10.88 -4.13 -17.56
CA ASN A 206 -11.20 -2.77 -18.02
C ASN A 206 -10.03 -2.13 -18.79
N ALA A 207 -9.08 -2.95 -19.26
CA ALA A 207 -7.90 -2.47 -19.97
C ALA A 207 -8.24 -1.95 -21.36
N LYS A 208 -8.59 -0.65 -21.48
CA LYS A 208 -8.94 0.02 -22.75
C LYS A 208 -7.89 -0.14 -23.85
N MET A 209 -6.64 -0.38 -23.47
CA MET A 209 -5.51 -0.56 -24.38
C MET A 209 -5.42 -1.97 -25.00
N LEU A 210 -6.16 -2.96 -24.46
CA LEU A 210 -6.15 -4.35 -24.94
C LEU A 210 -7.43 -4.66 -25.73
N THR A 211 -7.31 -5.49 -26.76
CA THR A 211 -8.45 -6.11 -27.46
C THR A 211 -9.20 -7.08 -26.55
N GLU A 212 -10.45 -7.41 -26.87
CA GLU A 212 -11.27 -8.33 -26.03
C GLU A 212 -10.60 -9.70 -25.84
N TYR A 213 -9.95 -10.23 -26.88
CA TYR A 213 -9.19 -11.48 -26.80
C TYR A 213 -8.00 -11.36 -25.86
N GLU A 214 -7.20 -10.29 -25.98
CA GLU A 214 -6.04 -10.08 -25.10
C GLU A 214 -6.45 -9.86 -23.64
N ARG A 215 -7.60 -9.21 -23.38
CA ARG A 215 -8.16 -9.08 -22.02
C ARG A 215 -8.49 -10.43 -21.42
N ALA A 216 -9.12 -11.33 -22.20
CA ALA A 216 -9.43 -12.68 -21.74
C ALA A 216 -8.16 -13.48 -21.40
N VAL A 217 -7.12 -13.38 -22.25
CA VAL A 217 -5.81 -14.01 -22.01
C VAL A 217 -5.13 -13.43 -20.77
N ALA A 218 -5.20 -12.11 -20.56
CA ALA A 218 -4.63 -11.46 -19.37
C ALA A 218 -5.33 -11.91 -18.09
N VAL A 219 -6.67 -11.98 -18.08
CA VAL A 219 -7.45 -12.51 -16.96
C VAL A 219 -7.11 -13.97 -16.68
N TRP A 220 -7.02 -14.81 -17.71
CA TRP A 220 -6.64 -16.22 -17.57
C TRP A 220 -5.25 -16.36 -16.93
N ARG A 221 -4.26 -15.61 -17.41
CA ARG A 221 -2.89 -15.62 -16.86
C ARG A 221 -2.85 -15.21 -15.38
N VAL A 222 -3.58 -14.15 -15.03
CA VAL A 222 -3.65 -13.65 -13.64
C VAL A 222 -4.43 -14.61 -12.75
N SER A 223 -5.48 -15.28 -13.26
CA SER A 223 -6.25 -16.27 -12.49
C SER A 223 -5.41 -17.49 -12.08
N ASN A 224 -4.44 -17.88 -12.91
CA ASN A 224 -3.53 -19.00 -12.62
C ASN A 224 -2.60 -18.69 -11.42
N ASN A 225 -2.49 -17.42 -11.05
CA ASN A 225 -1.56 -16.94 -10.03
C ASN A 225 -2.06 -17.18 -8.59
N GLN A 226 -3.27 -17.76 -8.44
CA GLN A 226 -3.98 -18.01 -7.17
C GLN A 226 -3.89 -16.84 -6.17
N ILE A 227 -3.78 -15.62 -6.69
CA ILE A 227 -3.96 -14.41 -5.90
C ILE A 227 -5.46 -14.34 -5.78
N GLY A 228 -5.99 -14.73 -4.62
CA GLY A 228 -7.43 -14.87 -4.40
C GLY A 228 -8.20 -13.77 -5.11
N LEU A 229 -9.17 -14.16 -5.95
CA LEU A 229 -10.08 -13.21 -6.59
C LEU A 229 -10.55 -12.22 -5.53
N LYS A 230 -10.66 -10.94 -5.89
CA LYS A 230 -11.11 -9.84 -5.00
C LYS A 230 -12.35 -10.29 -4.20
N ASP A 231 -12.11 -10.85 -3.02
CA ASP A 231 -13.16 -11.15 -2.07
C ASP A 231 -13.40 -9.83 -1.34
N ALA A 232 -14.53 -9.19 -1.65
CA ALA A 232 -14.97 -7.99 -0.96
C ALA A 232 -15.36 -8.24 0.52
N THR A 233 -15.24 -9.49 0.98
CA THR A 233 -15.56 -9.90 2.36
C THR A 233 -14.33 -9.75 3.25
N PHE A 234 -14.36 -8.77 4.13
CA PHE A 234 -13.33 -8.58 5.15
C PHE A 234 -13.41 -9.70 6.19
N ARG A 235 -12.35 -10.53 6.30
CA ARG A 235 -12.31 -11.66 7.24
C ARG A 235 -11.37 -11.34 8.43
N PRO A 236 -11.89 -10.98 9.61
CA PRO A 236 -11.06 -10.54 10.74
C PRO A 236 -10.12 -11.63 11.28
N TYR A 237 -10.46 -12.92 11.12
CA TYR A 237 -9.55 -14.02 11.49
C TYR A 237 -8.22 -13.97 10.72
N GLN A 238 -8.23 -13.58 9.44
CA GLN A 238 -7.01 -13.45 8.63
C GLN A 238 -6.11 -12.31 9.12
N VAL A 239 -6.69 -11.28 9.75
CA VAL A 239 -5.93 -10.18 10.39
C VAL A 239 -5.18 -10.71 11.61
N LYS A 240 -5.86 -11.50 12.45
CA LYS A 240 -5.23 -12.13 13.62
C LYS A 240 -4.12 -13.10 13.19
N GLU A 241 -4.33 -13.85 12.11
CA GLU A 241 -3.31 -14.71 11.52
C GLU A 241 -2.10 -13.91 11.01
N ALA A 242 -2.32 -12.75 10.37
CA ALA A 242 -1.23 -11.86 9.95
C ALA A 242 -0.37 -11.37 11.12
N LEU A 243 -1.00 -11.04 12.25
CA LEU A 243 -0.32 -10.52 13.45
C LEU A 243 0.40 -11.59 14.27
N LEU A 244 -0.04 -12.85 14.18
CA LEU A 244 0.58 -13.98 14.90
C LEU A 244 1.68 -14.68 14.09
N ASP A 245 1.79 -14.38 12.79
CA ASP A 245 2.78 -14.99 11.92
C ASP A 245 4.18 -14.40 12.16
N GLY A 246 5.07 -15.18 12.79
CA GLY A 246 6.45 -14.80 13.10
C GLY A 246 7.24 -14.31 11.88
N LYS A 247 6.91 -14.80 10.67
CA LYS A 247 7.59 -14.37 9.44
C LYS A 247 7.26 -12.93 9.05
N CYS A 248 6.06 -12.43 9.40
CA CYS A 248 5.66 -11.07 9.10
C CYS A 248 6.49 -10.05 9.89
N TYR A 249 6.88 -10.36 11.13
CA TYR A 249 7.76 -9.51 11.93
C TYR A 249 9.13 -9.30 11.29
N LEU A 250 9.72 -10.34 10.69
CA LEU A 250 11.00 -10.22 9.97
C LEU A 250 10.85 -9.32 8.72
N MET A 251 9.72 -9.40 8.02
CA MET A 251 9.42 -8.51 6.90
C MET A 251 9.26 -7.06 7.35
N TRP A 252 8.61 -6.82 8.48
CA TRP A 252 8.46 -5.47 9.04
C TRP A 252 9.78 -4.90 9.54
N LEU A 253 10.63 -5.72 10.18
CA LEU A 253 11.96 -5.29 10.62
C LEU A 253 12.86 -4.87 9.45
N THR A 254 12.87 -5.66 8.37
CA THR A 254 13.60 -5.29 7.15
C THR A 254 13.03 -4.04 6.48
N SER A 255 11.71 -3.82 6.58
CA SER A 255 11.06 -2.59 6.12
C SER A 255 11.55 -1.35 6.88
N ILE A 256 11.62 -1.42 8.21
CA ILE A 256 12.12 -0.32 9.06
C ILE A 256 13.58 -0.01 8.70
N GLY A 257 14.44 -1.03 8.62
CA GLY A 257 15.85 -0.83 8.31
C GLY A 257 16.07 -0.16 6.94
N LEU A 258 15.34 -0.60 5.92
CA LEU A 258 15.40 0.01 4.59
C LEU A 258 14.75 1.41 4.55
N GLY A 259 13.73 1.65 5.37
CA GLY A 259 13.12 2.98 5.57
C GLY A 259 14.11 3.99 6.13
N ILE A 260 14.86 3.61 7.18
CA ILE A 260 15.93 4.44 7.79
C ILE A 260 16.98 4.82 6.75
N LEU A 261 17.44 3.84 5.96
CA LEU A 261 18.44 4.09 4.92
C LEU A 261 17.91 5.02 3.84
N ASN A 262 16.64 4.87 3.43
CA ASN A 262 16.01 5.75 2.46
C ASN A 262 15.85 7.19 2.98
N GLY A 263 15.37 7.35 4.21
CA GLY A 263 15.20 8.66 4.86
C GLY A 263 16.54 9.38 5.03
N ALA A 264 17.58 8.66 5.44
CA ALA A 264 18.93 9.19 5.60
C ALA A 264 19.50 9.70 4.26
N ILE A 265 19.44 8.91 3.20
CA ILE A 265 19.97 9.32 1.88
C ILE A 265 19.17 10.49 1.31
N THR A 266 17.84 10.41 1.32
CA THR A 266 17.00 11.46 0.71
C THR A 266 17.14 12.81 1.40
N THR A 267 17.33 12.83 2.72
CA THR A 267 17.44 14.07 3.50
C THR A 267 18.86 14.62 3.53
N PHE A 268 19.87 13.77 3.72
CA PHE A 268 21.24 14.22 3.96
C PHE A 268 22.13 14.25 2.72
N MET A 269 21.75 13.64 1.60
CA MET A 269 22.63 13.57 0.41
C MET A 269 23.09 14.95 -0.07
N SER A 270 22.17 15.91 -0.18
CA SER A 270 22.51 17.27 -0.61
C SER A 270 23.42 17.99 0.40
N ALA A 271 23.21 17.74 1.70
CA ALA A 271 24.02 18.33 2.76
C ALA A 271 25.44 17.73 2.80
N ILE A 272 25.56 16.41 2.62
CA ILE A 272 26.84 15.70 2.57
C ILE A 272 27.70 16.20 1.41
N ILE A 273 27.14 16.28 0.19
CA ILE A 273 27.89 16.75 -0.98
C ILE A 273 28.31 18.22 -0.81
N LYS A 274 27.44 19.06 -0.25
CA LYS A 274 27.79 20.46 0.08
C LYS A 274 28.92 20.54 1.12
N GLY A 275 28.94 19.62 2.08
CA GLY A 275 29.99 19.49 3.09
C GLY A 275 31.40 19.24 2.52
N PHE A 276 31.51 18.73 1.29
CA PHE A 276 32.80 18.52 0.62
C PHE A 276 33.39 19.78 -0.03
N ASN A 277 32.90 20.98 0.32
CA ASN A 277 33.31 22.27 -0.25
C ASN A 277 33.03 22.41 -1.76
N PHE A 278 31.89 21.89 -2.23
CA PHE A 278 31.36 22.18 -3.56
C PHE A 278 30.37 23.35 -3.52
N ASP A 279 30.33 24.13 -4.61
CA ASP A 279 29.32 25.17 -4.79
C ASP A 279 27.90 24.57 -4.85
N ALA A 280 26.87 25.34 -4.47
CA ALA A 280 25.50 24.85 -4.38
C ALA A 280 24.95 24.40 -5.75
N LEU A 281 25.25 25.14 -6.83
CA LEU A 281 24.83 24.77 -8.18
C LEU A 281 25.52 23.50 -8.67
N ARG A 282 26.83 23.38 -8.39
CA ARG A 282 27.59 22.16 -8.70
C ARG A 282 27.13 20.97 -7.85
N THR A 283 26.74 21.20 -6.61
CA THR A 283 26.23 20.15 -5.70
C THR A 283 24.94 19.52 -6.22
N SER A 284 24.02 20.30 -6.77
CA SER A 284 22.82 19.75 -7.42
C SER A 284 23.17 18.96 -8.67
N LEU A 285 24.11 19.44 -9.49
CA LEU A 285 24.56 18.75 -10.70
C LEU A 285 25.23 17.39 -10.38
N LEU A 286 26.03 17.33 -9.32
CA LEU A 286 26.71 16.13 -8.86
C LEU A 286 25.76 15.04 -8.34
N GLN A 287 24.46 15.33 -8.17
CA GLN A 287 23.46 14.31 -7.83
C GLN A 287 22.96 13.53 -9.06
N MET A 288 23.12 14.06 -10.27
CA MET A 288 22.66 13.40 -11.50
C MET A 288 23.25 12.00 -11.68
N PRO A 289 24.58 11.78 -11.53
CA PRO A 289 25.13 10.44 -11.72
C PRO A 289 24.61 9.45 -10.67
N GLY A 290 24.28 9.92 -9.46
CA GLY A 290 23.62 9.10 -8.44
C GLY A 290 22.26 8.55 -8.91
N GLY A 291 21.46 9.39 -9.58
CA GLY A 291 20.21 8.95 -10.21
C GLY A 291 20.44 7.91 -11.32
N ALA A 292 21.49 8.08 -12.14
CA ALA A 292 21.84 7.11 -13.18
C ALA A 292 22.26 5.75 -12.58
N VAL A 293 23.06 5.77 -11.51
CA VAL A 293 23.43 4.55 -10.76
C VAL A 293 22.18 3.85 -10.23
N GLN A 294 21.21 4.59 -9.67
CA GLN A 294 19.95 4.03 -9.21
C GLN A 294 19.16 3.35 -10.35
N VAL A 295 19.09 3.99 -11.53
CA VAL A 295 18.41 3.41 -12.71
C VAL A 295 19.04 2.09 -13.11
N VAL A 296 20.37 2.08 -13.28
CA VAL A 296 21.12 0.88 -13.66
C VAL A 296 20.97 -0.23 -12.62
N ALA A 297 21.08 0.12 -11.33
CA ALA A 297 20.90 -0.80 -10.22
C ALA A 297 19.52 -1.48 -10.24
N CYS A 298 18.46 -0.68 -10.38
CA CYS A 298 17.08 -1.19 -10.42
C CYS A 298 16.85 -2.13 -11.61
N VAL A 299 17.40 -1.81 -12.79
CA VAL A 299 17.24 -2.69 -13.96
C VAL A 299 18.03 -3.98 -13.79
N LEU A 300 19.30 -3.92 -13.36
CA LEU A 300 20.15 -5.11 -13.21
C LEU A 300 19.60 -6.07 -12.15
N LEU A 301 19.28 -5.57 -10.96
CA LEU A 301 18.74 -6.39 -9.88
C LEU A 301 17.29 -6.81 -10.16
N GLY A 302 16.53 -5.99 -10.88
CA GLY A 302 15.21 -6.36 -11.39
C GLY A 302 15.28 -7.58 -12.33
N LEU A 303 16.23 -7.60 -13.26
CA LEU A 303 16.47 -8.76 -14.14
C LEU A 303 16.97 -9.97 -13.35
N PHE A 304 17.90 -9.76 -12.41
CA PHE A 304 18.41 -10.84 -11.55
C PHE A 304 17.29 -11.45 -10.69
N SER A 305 16.32 -10.65 -10.25
CA SER A 305 15.18 -11.10 -9.46
C SER A 305 14.18 -11.98 -10.23
N GLN A 306 14.28 -12.05 -11.57
CA GLN A 306 13.48 -12.98 -12.38
C GLN A 306 13.93 -14.43 -12.24
N LEU A 307 15.17 -14.65 -11.77
CA LEU A 307 15.65 -15.99 -11.50
C LEU A 307 14.87 -16.59 -10.32
N PRO A 308 14.46 -17.87 -10.41
CA PRO A 308 13.62 -18.50 -9.40
C PRO A 308 14.31 -18.46 -8.02
N ASN A 309 13.57 -18.03 -7.00
CA ASN A 309 14.02 -17.92 -5.60
C ASN A 309 15.21 -16.97 -5.35
N MET A 310 15.58 -16.10 -6.30
CA MET A 310 16.73 -15.20 -6.15
C MET A 310 16.38 -13.81 -5.59
N VAL A 311 15.10 -13.49 -5.37
CA VAL A 311 14.67 -12.15 -4.88
C VAL A 311 15.35 -11.77 -3.56
N GLY A 312 15.44 -12.72 -2.61
CA GLY A 312 16.12 -12.47 -1.32
C GLY A 312 17.62 -12.23 -1.47
N VAL A 313 18.28 -12.99 -2.35
CA VAL A 313 19.70 -12.83 -2.66
C VAL A 313 19.94 -11.48 -3.37
N ALA A 314 19.05 -11.09 -4.28
CA ALA A 314 19.09 -9.81 -4.98
C ALA A 314 19.04 -8.63 -4.01
N ILE A 315 18.24 -8.72 -2.94
CA ILE A 315 18.18 -7.68 -1.90
C ILE A 315 19.48 -7.60 -1.12
N ILE A 316 20.03 -8.75 -0.70
CA ILE A 316 21.29 -8.80 0.06
C ILE A 316 22.44 -8.23 -0.78
N LEU A 317 22.58 -8.70 -2.02
CA LEU A 317 23.58 -8.18 -2.97
C LEU A 317 23.34 -6.70 -3.26
N GLY A 318 22.07 -6.27 -3.30
CA GLY A 318 21.67 -4.88 -3.47
C GLY A 318 22.12 -3.95 -2.35
N CYS A 319 22.23 -4.46 -1.12
CA CYS A 319 22.68 -3.67 0.02
C CYS A 319 24.20 -3.50 0.08
N LEU A 320 24.99 -4.41 -0.51
CA LEU A 320 26.46 -4.38 -0.41
C LEU A 320 27.09 -3.10 -0.98
N PRO A 321 26.71 -2.59 -2.18
CA PRO A 321 27.25 -1.33 -2.69
C PRO A 321 26.86 -0.12 -1.83
N GLY A 322 25.66 -0.13 -1.24
CA GLY A 322 25.23 0.92 -0.31
C GLY A 322 26.08 0.95 0.96
N ILE A 323 26.40 -0.22 1.52
CA ILE A 323 27.31 -0.34 2.68
C ILE A 323 28.72 0.12 2.29
N ALA A 324 29.23 -0.29 1.13
CA ALA A 324 30.53 0.14 0.63
C ALA A 324 30.60 1.67 0.45
N GLY A 325 29.53 2.29 -0.05
CA GLY A 325 29.41 3.75 -0.15
C GLY A 325 29.45 4.44 1.21
N LEU A 326 28.76 3.90 2.21
CA LEU A 326 28.78 4.44 3.58
C LEU A 326 30.18 4.32 4.21
N VAL A 327 30.82 3.16 4.09
CA VAL A 327 32.19 2.94 4.59
C VAL A 327 33.17 3.87 3.91
N GLY A 328 33.06 4.05 2.59
CA GLY A 328 33.92 4.96 1.83
C GLY A 328 33.80 6.41 2.26
N ILE A 329 32.60 6.88 2.63
CA ILE A 329 32.40 8.24 3.15
C ILE A 329 33.04 8.42 4.55
N LEU A 330 33.09 7.35 5.35
CA LEU A 330 33.67 7.39 6.70
C LEU A 330 35.20 7.28 6.72
N THR A 331 35.81 6.65 5.72
CA THR A 331 37.26 6.35 5.71
C THR A 331 38.09 7.29 4.84
N ILE A 332 37.48 7.91 3.83
CA ILE A 332 38.19 8.77 2.88
C ILE A 332 38.28 10.19 3.44
N ASP A 333 39.47 10.78 3.37
CA ASP A 333 39.70 12.16 3.78
C ASP A 333 39.07 13.17 2.79
N ILE A 334 38.68 14.34 3.31
CA ILE A 334 37.99 15.42 2.60
C ILE A 334 38.82 15.97 1.43
N GLU A 335 40.13 15.75 1.44
CA GLU A 335 41.02 16.10 0.32
C GLU A 335 40.63 15.40 -0.99
N HIS A 336 40.12 14.17 -0.92
CA HIS A 336 39.72 13.38 -2.10
C HIS A 336 38.24 13.59 -2.46
N ARG A 337 37.85 14.85 -2.68
CA ARG A 337 36.45 15.30 -2.86
C ARG A 337 35.66 14.51 -3.91
N TYR A 338 36.27 14.18 -5.05
CA TYR A 338 35.59 13.42 -6.11
C TYR A 338 35.39 11.94 -5.75
N ALA A 339 36.30 11.35 -4.99
CA ALA A 339 36.14 9.98 -4.50
C ALA A 339 34.98 9.90 -3.50
N LEU A 340 34.84 10.89 -2.62
CA LEU A 340 33.71 11.00 -1.69
C LEU A 340 32.36 11.12 -2.42
N VAL A 341 32.31 11.91 -3.50
CA VAL A 341 31.11 12.03 -4.33
C VAL A 341 30.79 10.70 -5.04
N ALA A 342 31.80 9.95 -5.51
CA ALA A 342 31.58 8.63 -6.09
C ALA A 342 31.00 7.63 -5.07
N MET A 343 31.44 7.68 -3.81
CA MET A 343 30.86 6.88 -2.73
C MET A 343 29.41 7.29 -2.41
N CYS A 344 29.09 8.58 -2.55
CA CYS A 344 27.71 9.06 -2.49
C CYS A 344 26.85 8.51 -3.64
N TRP A 345 27.39 8.34 -4.84
CA TRP A 345 26.67 7.69 -5.94
C TRP A 345 26.38 6.21 -5.66
N LEU A 346 27.30 5.50 -5.02
CA LEU A 346 27.09 4.12 -4.59
C LEU A 346 25.97 3.99 -3.54
N LEU A 347 25.77 4.99 -2.67
CA LEU A 347 24.62 4.99 -1.74
C LEU A 347 23.27 4.97 -2.47
N ASN A 348 23.15 5.65 -3.63
CA ASN A 348 21.90 5.64 -4.41
C ASN A 348 21.55 4.25 -4.99
N PHE A 349 22.51 3.32 -5.01
CA PHE A 349 22.25 1.92 -5.40
C PHE A 349 21.19 1.25 -4.52
N ILE A 350 21.01 1.72 -3.27
CA ILE A 350 20.05 1.16 -2.32
C ILE A 350 18.59 1.36 -2.74
N GLY A 351 18.32 2.22 -3.72
CA GLY A 351 16.99 2.35 -4.32
C GLY A 351 16.45 1.01 -4.81
N SER A 352 17.31 0.14 -5.35
CA SER A 352 16.89 -1.16 -5.89
C SER A 352 16.41 -2.18 -4.83
N PRO A 353 17.17 -2.49 -3.75
CA PRO A 353 16.72 -3.43 -2.74
C PRO A 353 15.43 -2.97 -2.02
N ILE A 354 15.17 -1.66 -1.92
CA ILE A 354 13.91 -1.13 -1.37
C ILE A 354 12.71 -1.64 -2.17
N VAL A 355 12.76 -1.55 -3.50
CA VAL A 355 11.66 -2.00 -4.39
C VAL A 355 11.43 -3.49 -4.28
N LEU A 356 12.51 -4.26 -4.34
CA LEU A 356 12.44 -5.70 -4.28
C LEU A 356 11.81 -6.12 -2.95
N ASN A 357 12.15 -5.42 -1.86
CA ASN A 357 11.54 -5.68 -0.55
C ASN A 357 10.04 -5.36 -0.53
N TRP A 358 9.57 -4.33 -1.25
CA TRP A 358 8.12 -4.03 -1.35
C TRP A 358 7.32 -5.15 -2.02
N THR A 359 7.96 -5.99 -2.84
CA THR A 359 7.29 -7.12 -3.50
C THR A 359 7.18 -8.36 -2.62
N ILE A 360 8.06 -8.53 -1.62
CA ILE A 360 8.13 -9.71 -0.75
C ILE A 360 6.80 -10.02 -0.04
N PRO A 361 6.14 -9.05 0.63
CA PRO A 361 4.84 -9.29 1.26
C PRO A 361 3.79 -9.79 0.26
N GLY A 362 3.89 -9.34 -0.99
CA GLY A 362 2.98 -9.74 -2.06
C GLY A 362 3.20 -11.16 -2.59
N LEU A 363 4.42 -11.68 -2.48
CA LEU A 363 4.78 -13.01 -2.97
C LEU A 363 4.56 -14.11 -1.92
N ASN A 364 4.79 -13.79 -0.64
CA ASN A 364 4.84 -14.76 0.45
C ASN A 364 3.56 -14.85 1.28
N VAL A 365 2.65 -13.88 1.17
CA VAL A 365 1.40 -13.87 1.94
C VAL A 365 0.21 -14.20 1.05
N ALA A 366 -0.45 -15.31 1.35
CA ALA A 366 -1.70 -15.71 0.73
C ALA A 366 -2.92 -15.17 1.50
N GLY A 367 -4.05 -15.03 0.80
CA GLY A 367 -5.30 -14.49 1.34
C GLY A 367 -5.42 -12.98 1.20
N HIS A 368 -6.55 -12.52 0.65
CA HIS A 368 -6.78 -11.11 0.32
C HIS A 368 -6.69 -10.18 1.56
N THR A 369 -7.38 -10.53 2.65
CA THR A 369 -7.38 -9.73 3.88
C THR A 369 -6.03 -9.80 4.61
N LYS A 370 -5.42 -11.00 4.70
CA LYS A 370 -4.10 -11.20 5.34
C LYS A 370 -3.04 -10.37 4.62
N ARG A 371 -2.96 -10.49 3.29
CA ARG A 371 -2.02 -9.75 2.45
C ARG A 371 -2.20 -8.24 2.56
N SER A 372 -3.42 -7.73 2.45
CA SER A 372 -3.68 -6.28 2.57
C SER A 372 -3.25 -5.74 3.94
N THR A 373 -3.44 -6.53 5.00
CA THR A 373 -3.00 -6.18 6.36
C THR A 373 -1.48 -6.14 6.45
N VAL A 374 -0.80 -7.18 5.97
CA VAL A 374 0.67 -7.26 6.02
C VAL A 374 1.30 -6.13 5.20
N ILE A 375 0.79 -5.84 4.00
CA ILE A 375 1.25 -4.73 3.16
C ILE A 375 1.00 -3.38 3.85
N GLY A 376 -0.17 -3.20 4.45
CA GLY A 376 -0.50 -1.97 5.19
C GLY A 376 0.47 -1.71 6.34
N ILE A 377 0.67 -2.70 7.22
CA ILE A 377 1.63 -2.60 8.34
C ILE A 377 3.06 -2.44 7.80
N TYR A 378 3.42 -3.12 6.72
CA TYR A 378 4.73 -3.02 6.11
C TYR A 378 5.06 -1.59 5.66
N PHE A 379 4.10 -0.89 5.04
CA PHE A 379 4.29 0.52 4.66
C PHE A 379 4.27 1.46 5.87
N VAL A 380 3.48 1.18 6.91
CA VAL A 380 3.57 1.93 8.18
C VAL A 380 4.98 1.79 8.78
N CYS A 381 5.52 0.58 8.84
CA CYS A 381 6.88 0.32 9.31
C CYS A 381 7.94 1.00 8.43
N PHE A 382 7.76 1.02 7.10
CA PHE A 382 8.64 1.73 6.18
C PHE A 382 8.67 3.23 6.47
N VAL A 383 7.49 3.84 6.68
CA VAL A 383 7.35 5.27 6.98
C VAL A 383 7.86 5.59 8.38
N VAL A 384 7.65 4.74 9.38
CA VAL A 384 8.21 4.93 10.73
C VAL A 384 9.74 4.90 10.72
N GLY A 385 10.34 4.13 9.81
CA GLY A 385 11.78 4.14 9.62
C GLY A 385 12.32 5.39 8.90
N LYS A 386 11.53 5.99 8.00
CA LYS A 386 11.91 7.13 7.16
C LYS A 386 11.83 8.44 7.94
#